data_AF-A0A0D0ACT9-F1
#
_entry.id   AF-A0A0D0ACT9-F1
#
_cell.length_a   1.000
_cell.length_b   1.000
_cell.length_c   1.000
_cell.angle_alpha   90.00
_cell.angle_beta   90.00
_cell.angle_gamma   90.00
#
_symmetry.space_group_name_H-M   'P 1'
#
loop_
_entity.id
_entity.type
_entity.pdbx_description
1 polymer ?
#
loop_
_entity_poly.entity_id
_entity_poly.type
_entity_poly.pdbx_seq_one_letter_code
_entity_poly.pdbx_strand_id
1 'polypeptide(L)'
;MLADEELLSNDGDSNSSADEECGRDTFKVPTSSCLPLPSVFGVDHCKANKVHRLAEMELELHMGQANDALHGLCLALADKAVIFRGVVRPAKNYSMRTRAWQMILSIDSSVKQYAAIYRRCQVAILALRAGPDILECYQELHTSHLSTSTAAFTQGAHDHRGTQLPWFW
;
A
#
# COMPACT_ATOMS: atom_id res chain seq x y z
N MET A 1 -20.37 52.96 -46.95
CA MET A 1 -19.38 53.18 -48.00
C MET A 1 -18.66 51.86 -48.19
N LEU A 2 -18.97 51.16 -49.30
CA LEU A 2 -18.36 49.94 -49.87
C LEU A 2 -18.46 48.67 -48.99
N ALA A 3 -19.32 47.67 -49.22
CA ALA A 3 -19.62 46.82 -50.40
C ALA A 3 -18.43 45.93 -50.84
N ASP A 4 -18.74 44.63 -51.01
CA ASP A 4 -18.09 43.54 -51.78
C ASP A 4 -18.20 42.24 -50.93
N GLU A 5 -19.24 41.40 -50.99
CA GLU A 5 -19.70 40.52 -52.10
C GLU A 5 -18.56 39.77 -52.80
N GLU A 6 -18.35 38.50 -52.44
CA GLU A 6 -18.18 37.47 -53.47
C GLU A 6 -18.66 36.09 -52.98
N LEU A 7 -19.48 35.51 -53.86
CA LEU A 7 -20.16 34.22 -53.79
C LEU A 7 -19.16 33.07 -53.97
N LEU A 8 -19.51 31.87 -53.51
CA LEU A 8 -19.67 30.69 -54.39
C LEU A 8 -20.06 29.46 -53.57
N SER A 9 -21.28 28.98 -53.81
CA SER A 9 -21.70 27.60 -53.58
C SER A 9 -20.87 26.65 -54.46
N ASN A 10 -20.52 25.46 -53.94
CA ASN A 10 -20.35 24.30 -54.79
C ASN A 10 -20.71 23.00 -54.05
N ASP A 11 -21.64 22.26 -54.66
CA ASP A 11 -22.13 20.95 -54.27
C ASP A 11 -21.13 19.84 -54.63
N GLY A 12 -21.32 18.67 -54.00
CA GLY A 12 -20.89 17.37 -54.53
C GLY A 12 -19.53 16.87 -54.06
N ASP A 13 -19.52 15.88 -53.16
CA ASP A 13 -19.41 14.48 -53.59
C ASP A 13 -19.39 13.52 -52.40
N SER A 14 -20.28 12.55 -52.43
CA SER A 14 -20.20 11.36 -51.59
C SER A 14 -18.98 10.54 -52.01
N ASN A 15 -18.00 10.41 -51.13
CA ASN A 15 -17.08 9.28 -51.20
C ASN A 15 -17.22 8.43 -49.94
N SER A 16 -17.89 7.30 -50.14
CA SER A 16 -17.94 6.14 -49.25
C SER A 16 -16.53 5.55 -49.15
N SER A 17 -15.79 5.89 -48.09
CA SER A 17 -14.69 5.05 -47.60
C SER A 17 -15.21 4.25 -46.41
N ALA A 18 -15.61 3.01 -46.68
CA ALA A 18 -15.70 1.98 -45.66
C ALA A 18 -14.28 1.76 -45.14
N ASP A 19 -13.90 2.52 -44.10
CA ASP A 19 -12.79 2.15 -43.26
C ASP A 19 -13.29 0.96 -42.44
N GLU A 20 -13.07 -0.23 -43.00
CA GLU A 20 -12.99 -1.49 -42.26
C GLU A 20 -12.25 -1.20 -40.95
N GLU A 21 -13.01 -1.19 -39.86
CA GLU A 21 -12.48 -1.20 -38.52
C GLU A 21 -11.75 -2.53 -38.36
N CYS A 22 -10.49 -2.57 -38.81
CA CYS A 22 -9.56 -3.63 -38.52
C CYS A 22 -9.41 -3.61 -37.01
N GLY A 23 -10.22 -4.45 -36.35
CA GLY A 23 -10.22 -4.67 -34.93
C GLY A 23 -8.78 -4.81 -34.50
N ARG A 24 -8.27 -3.76 -33.86
CA ARG A 24 -6.97 -3.81 -33.23
C ARG A 24 -7.20 -4.67 -32.00
N ASP A 25 -7.17 -5.98 -32.22
CA ASP A 25 -6.85 -6.95 -31.20
C ASP A 25 -5.58 -6.42 -30.55
N THR A 26 -5.78 -5.83 -29.38
CA THR A 26 -4.69 -5.42 -28.53
C THR A 26 -4.05 -6.72 -28.10
N PHE A 27 -3.10 -7.21 -28.90
CA PHE A 27 -2.14 -8.22 -28.52
C PHE A 27 -1.40 -7.66 -27.31
N LYS A 28 -1.97 -7.85 -26.11
CA LYS A 28 -1.28 -7.68 -24.85
C LYS A 28 -0.11 -8.64 -24.92
N VAL A 29 1.08 -8.09 -25.05
CA VAL A 29 2.31 -8.87 -24.98
C VAL A 29 2.23 -9.71 -23.70
N PRO A 30 2.24 -11.06 -23.79
CA PRO A 30 2.01 -11.94 -22.64
C PRO A 30 3.00 -11.75 -21.49
N THR A 31 4.13 -11.09 -21.76
CA THR A 31 5.19 -10.82 -20.78
C THR A 31 4.96 -9.55 -19.95
N SER A 32 3.90 -8.77 -20.20
CA SER A 32 3.60 -7.57 -19.40
C SER A 32 2.70 -7.84 -18.18
N SER A 33 2.20 -9.07 -18.01
CA SER A 33 1.47 -9.45 -16.79
C SER A 33 2.46 -9.95 -15.75
N CYS A 34 2.45 -9.34 -14.56
CA CYS A 34 3.14 -9.89 -13.39
C CYS A 34 2.81 -11.37 -13.25
N LEU A 35 3.84 -12.20 -13.09
CA LEU A 35 3.65 -13.62 -12.83
C LEU A 35 2.91 -13.76 -11.49
N PRO A 36 1.79 -14.51 -11.45
CA PRO A 36 1.07 -14.74 -10.21
C PRO A 36 1.94 -15.53 -9.24
N LEU A 37 1.99 -15.06 -7.99
CA LEU A 37 2.71 -15.76 -6.93
C LEU A 37 1.96 -17.02 -6.47
N PRO A 38 2.65 -18.05 -5.95
CA PRO A 38 2.03 -19.27 -5.42
C PRO A 38 0.87 -19.04 -4.43
N SER A 39 0.92 -18.01 -3.60
CA SER A 39 -0.16 -17.61 -2.66
C SER A 39 -1.51 -17.36 -3.34
N VAL A 40 -1.54 -17.00 -4.62
CA VAL A 40 -2.77 -16.80 -5.40
C VAL A 40 -3.48 -18.11 -5.73
N PHE A 41 -2.73 -19.21 -5.88
CA PHE A 41 -3.25 -20.51 -6.29
C PHE A 41 -3.64 -21.41 -5.13
N GLY A 42 -3.14 -21.11 -3.93
CA GLY A 42 -3.33 -21.93 -2.73
C GLY A 42 -2.45 -23.17 -2.68
N VAL A 43 -2.27 -23.69 -1.47
CA VAL A 43 -1.32 -24.79 -1.17
C VAL A 43 -1.63 -26.08 -1.92
N ASP A 44 -2.91 -26.42 -2.06
CA ASP A 44 -3.32 -27.70 -2.65
C ASP A 44 -2.97 -27.75 -4.16
N HIS A 45 -3.14 -26.62 -4.87
CA HIS A 45 -2.69 -26.46 -6.25
C HIS A 45 -1.16 -26.49 -6.35
N CYS A 46 -0.46 -25.86 -5.40
CA CYS A 46 1.00 -25.84 -5.39
C CYS A 46 1.62 -27.24 -5.20
N LYS A 47 1.00 -28.07 -4.34
CA LYS A 47 1.39 -29.46 -4.11
C LYS A 47 1.15 -30.32 -5.34
N ALA A 48 -0.01 -30.20 -5.98
CA ALA A 48 -0.36 -30.96 -7.18
C ALA A 48 0.60 -30.68 -8.35
N ASN A 49 1.06 -29.44 -8.49
CA ASN A 49 1.89 -28.99 -9.61
C ASN A 49 3.40 -28.99 -9.33
N LYS A 50 3.86 -29.62 -8.24
CA LYS A 50 5.28 -29.70 -7.85
C LYS A 50 5.95 -28.32 -7.65
N VAL A 51 5.18 -27.26 -7.43
CA VAL A 51 5.67 -25.90 -7.13
C VAL A 51 5.75 -25.62 -5.63
N HIS A 52 5.68 -26.66 -4.79
CA HIS A 52 5.76 -26.56 -3.33
C HIS A 52 7.00 -25.82 -2.83
N ARG A 53 8.17 -26.06 -3.42
CA ARG A 53 9.41 -25.35 -3.05
C ARG A 53 9.32 -23.84 -3.31
N LEU A 54 8.61 -23.45 -4.36
CA LEU A 54 8.39 -22.04 -4.66
C LEU A 54 7.45 -21.40 -3.64
N ALA A 55 6.46 -22.14 -3.16
CA ALA A 55 5.57 -21.71 -2.08
C ALA A 55 6.33 -21.54 -0.74
N GLU A 56 7.30 -22.41 -0.43
CA GLU A 56 8.18 -22.26 0.74
C GLU A 56 9.06 -21.00 0.64
N MET A 57 9.70 -20.77 -0.51
CA MET A 57 10.50 -19.56 -0.74
C MET A 57 9.63 -18.29 -0.69
N GLU A 58 8.41 -18.34 -1.23
CA GLU A 58 7.47 -17.22 -1.14
C GLU A 58 7.05 -16.94 0.30
N LEU A 59 6.86 -17.99 1.13
CA LEU A 59 6.54 -17.82 2.53
C LEU A 59 7.65 -17.06 3.27
N GLU A 60 8.91 -17.45 3.09
CA GLU A 60 10.06 -16.75 3.67
C GLU A 60 10.14 -15.29 3.20
N LEU A 61 9.86 -15.03 1.92
CA LEU A 61 9.80 -13.68 1.37
C LEU A 61 8.72 -12.83 2.07
N HIS A 62 7.50 -13.36 2.23
CA HIS A 62 6.42 -12.63 2.92
C HIS A 62 6.73 -12.39 4.39
N MET A 63 7.41 -13.33 5.07
CA MET A 63 7.89 -13.13 6.43
C MET A 63 8.89 -11.96 6.51
N GLY A 64 9.87 -11.92 5.59
CA GLY A 64 10.81 -10.80 5.50
C GLY A 64 10.10 -9.45 5.26
N GLN A 65 9.19 -9.41 4.28
CA GLN A 65 8.42 -8.21 3.96
C GLN A 65 7.51 -7.76 5.11
N ALA A 66 6.90 -8.70 5.83
CA ALA A 66 6.08 -8.41 7.00
C ALA A 66 6.94 -7.79 8.12
N ASN A 67 8.13 -8.34 8.38
CA ASN A 67 9.05 -7.79 9.38
C ASN A 67 9.54 -6.39 9.02
N ASP A 68 9.91 -6.16 7.76
CA ASP A 68 10.32 -4.83 7.28
C ASP A 68 9.17 -3.82 7.41
N ALA A 69 7.94 -4.24 7.09
CA ALA A 69 6.76 -3.40 7.22
C ALA A 69 6.44 -3.07 8.70
N LEU A 70 6.54 -4.04 9.60
CA LEU A 70 6.38 -3.81 11.05
C LEU A 70 7.46 -2.88 11.60
N HIS A 71 8.72 -3.07 11.19
CA HIS A 71 9.81 -2.20 11.59
C HIS A 71 9.59 -0.76 11.11
N GLY A 72 9.24 -0.58 9.83
CA GLY A 72 8.88 0.72 9.27
C GLY A 72 7.69 1.36 9.98
N LEU A 73 6.71 0.56 10.39
CA LEU A 73 5.56 1.02 11.18
C LEU A 73 5.99 1.55 12.56
N CYS A 74 6.85 0.82 13.27
CA CYS A 74 7.39 1.24 14.57
C CYS A 74 8.16 2.56 14.46
N LEU A 75 9.03 2.69 13.45
CA LEU A 75 9.77 3.93 13.19
C LEU A 75 8.83 5.09 12.89
N ALA A 76 7.87 4.91 11.99
CA ALA A 76 6.92 5.96 11.62
C ALA A 76 6.07 6.42 12.83
N LEU A 77 5.66 5.51 13.70
CA LEU A 77 4.92 5.86 14.91
C LEU A 77 5.80 6.60 15.93
N ALA A 78 7.07 6.19 16.08
CA ALA A 78 8.04 6.90 16.91
C ALA A 78 8.29 8.33 16.40
N ASP A 79 8.53 8.49 15.09
CA ASP A 79 8.71 9.79 14.45
C ASP A 79 7.49 10.69 14.64
N LYS A 80 6.28 10.12 14.49
CA LYS A 80 5.03 10.85 14.76
C LYS A 80 4.98 11.39 16.18
N ALA A 81 5.35 10.58 17.17
CA ALA A 81 5.38 10.98 18.57
C ALA A 81 6.41 12.10 18.82
N VAL A 82 7.60 11.99 18.22
CA VAL A 82 8.67 13.00 18.30
C VAL A 82 8.23 14.32 17.70
N ILE A 83 7.70 14.32 16.47
CA ILE A 83 7.23 15.55 15.79
C ILE A 83 6.04 16.17 16.52
N PHE A 84 5.13 15.35 17.05
CA PHE A 84 4.01 15.87 17.81
C PHE A 84 4.48 16.67 19.04
N ARG A 85 5.47 16.14 19.77
CA ARG A 85 6.02 16.79 20.97
C ARG A 85 6.93 17.98 20.63
N GLY A 86 7.80 17.83 19.64
CA GLY A 86 8.84 18.80 19.32
C GLY A 86 8.42 19.92 18.38
N VAL A 87 7.40 19.70 17.53
CA VAL A 87 7.01 20.65 16.49
C VAL A 87 5.54 21.06 16.63
N VAL A 88 4.62 20.09 16.76
CA VAL A 88 3.18 20.39 16.79
C VAL A 88 2.78 21.13 18.07
N ARG A 89 3.15 20.61 19.25
CA ARG A 89 2.82 21.21 20.55
C ARG A 89 3.38 22.63 20.75
N PRO A 90 4.66 22.93 20.43
CA PRO A 90 5.20 24.27 20.62
C PRO A 90 4.87 25.28 19.51
N ALA A 91 4.16 24.88 18.44
CA ALA A 91 3.85 25.77 17.33
C ALA A 91 2.92 26.92 17.75
N LYS A 92 3.43 28.16 17.74
CA LYS A 92 2.70 29.34 18.22
C LYS A 92 1.88 30.05 17.14
N ASN A 93 2.32 30.00 15.88
CA ASN A 93 1.70 30.74 14.79
C ASN A 93 1.08 29.80 13.74
N TYR A 94 0.20 30.36 12.90
CA TYR A 94 -0.54 29.59 11.90
C TYR A 94 0.38 28.85 10.93
N SER A 95 1.40 29.52 10.40
CA SER A 95 2.34 28.91 9.44
C SER A 95 3.08 27.71 10.01
N MET A 96 3.59 27.83 11.25
CA MET A 96 4.26 26.71 11.94
C MET A 96 3.29 25.56 12.21
N ARG A 97 2.06 25.84 12.64
CA ARG A 97 1.04 24.81 12.84
C ARG A 97 0.75 24.07 11.54
N THR A 98 0.52 24.79 10.45
CA THR A 98 0.26 24.19 9.14
C THR A 98 1.40 23.28 8.71
N ARG A 99 2.66 23.74 8.80
CA ARG A 99 3.84 22.91 8.48
C ARG A 99 3.96 21.67 9.38
N ALA A 100 3.73 21.84 10.68
CA ALA A 100 3.77 20.72 11.63
C ALA A 100 2.71 19.66 11.29
N TRP A 101 1.50 20.08 10.93
CA TRP A 101 0.45 19.16 10.48
C TRP A 101 0.78 18.49 9.14
N GLN A 102 1.41 19.20 8.20
CA GLN A 102 1.89 18.58 6.95
C GLN A 102 2.91 17.46 7.21
N MET A 103 3.82 17.64 8.17
CA MET A 103 4.75 16.58 8.59
C MET A 103 4.01 15.36 9.16
N ILE A 104 3.02 15.58 10.02
CA ILE A 104 2.19 14.49 10.57
C ILE A 104 1.43 13.75 9.46
N LEU A 105 0.83 14.48 8.51
CA LEU A 105 0.13 13.88 7.38
C LEU A 105 1.05 13.03 6.50
N SER A 106 2.29 13.49 6.28
CA SER A 106 3.30 12.72 5.56
C SER A 106 3.59 11.40 6.27
N ILE A 107 3.80 11.42 7.59
CA ILE A 107 4.04 10.22 8.38
C ILE A 107 2.81 9.30 8.38
N ASP A 108 1.61 9.85 8.47
CA ASP A 108 0.37 9.07 8.40
C ASP A 108 0.24 8.33 7.05
N SER A 109 0.77 8.90 5.97
CA SER A 109 0.82 8.20 4.67
C SER A 109 1.77 7.00 4.70
N SER A 110 2.94 7.14 5.33
CA SER A 110 3.89 6.04 5.55
C SER A 110 3.30 4.94 6.43
N VAL A 111 2.64 5.31 7.55
CA VAL A 111 1.94 4.36 8.43
C VAL A 111 0.90 3.55 7.66
N LYS A 112 0.09 4.21 6.81
CA LYS A 112 -0.89 3.53 5.95
C LYS A 112 -0.23 2.58 4.96
N GLN A 113 0.89 3.00 4.36
CA GLN A 113 1.63 2.18 3.41
C GLN A 113 2.19 0.91 4.07
N TYR A 114 2.88 1.04 5.20
CA TYR A 114 3.43 -0.11 5.93
C TYR A 114 2.32 -1.04 6.42
N ALA A 115 1.23 -0.50 6.96
CA ALA A 115 0.07 -1.31 7.36
C ALA A 115 -0.55 -2.07 6.18
N ALA A 116 -0.61 -1.47 5.00
CA ALA A 116 -1.14 -2.11 3.80
C ALA A 116 -0.22 -3.24 3.30
N ILE A 117 1.10 -3.04 3.31
CA ILE A 117 2.08 -4.07 2.96
C ILE A 117 1.96 -5.25 3.93
N TYR A 118 2.00 -4.97 5.23
CA TYR A 118 1.87 -5.99 6.28
C TYR A 118 0.60 -6.85 6.10
N ARG A 119 -0.56 -6.22 5.90
CA ARG A 119 -1.83 -6.94 5.71
C ARG A 119 -1.82 -7.83 4.48
N ARG A 120 -1.17 -7.41 3.39
CA ARG A 120 -1.03 -8.25 2.19
C ARG A 120 -0.14 -9.46 2.46
N CYS A 121 0.99 -9.27 3.14
CA CYS A 121 1.87 -10.37 3.54
C CYS A 121 1.14 -11.34 4.48
N GLN A 122 0.35 -10.83 5.44
CA GLN A 122 -0.43 -11.67 6.35
C GLN A 122 -1.43 -12.57 5.60
N VAL A 123 -2.19 -12.00 4.65
CA VAL A 123 -3.12 -12.77 3.81
C VAL A 123 -2.37 -13.85 3.01
N ALA A 124 -1.20 -13.52 2.47
CA ALA A 124 -0.38 -14.49 1.72
C ALA A 124 0.17 -15.61 2.62
N ILE A 125 0.68 -15.28 3.82
CA ILE A 125 1.15 -16.25 4.82
C ILE A 125 0.03 -17.22 5.21
N LEU A 126 -1.18 -16.71 5.43
CA LEU A 126 -2.38 -17.52 5.71
C LEU A 126 -2.75 -18.42 4.51
N ALA A 127 -2.71 -17.87 3.29
CA ALA A 127 -3.02 -18.63 2.07
C ALA A 127 -2.02 -19.76 1.82
N LEU A 128 -0.76 -19.59 2.23
CA LEU A 128 0.29 -20.60 2.16
C LEU A 128 0.22 -21.64 3.30
N ARG A 129 -0.79 -21.56 4.18
CA ARG A 129 -0.98 -22.42 5.37
C ARG A 129 0.30 -22.56 6.20
N ALA A 130 0.90 -21.41 6.54
CA ALA A 130 2.04 -21.37 7.45
C ALA A 130 1.73 -22.12 8.76
N GLY A 131 2.78 -22.64 9.41
CA GLY A 131 2.66 -23.33 10.68
C GLY A 131 2.03 -22.44 11.76
N PRO A 132 1.41 -23.04 12.80
CA PRO A 132 0.75 -22.29 13.86
C PRO A 132 1.71 -21.37 14.62
N ASP A 133 2.99 -21.77 14.71
CA ASP A 133 4.10 -20.98 15.24
C ASP A 133 4.29 -19.65 14.49
N ILE A 134 4.26 -19.69 13.16
CA ILE A 134 4.38 -18.50 12.31
C ILE A 134 3.13 -17.62 12.45
N LEU A 135 1.94 -18.23 12.55
CA LEU A 135 0.68 -17.49 12.69
C LEU A 135 0.54 -16.78 14.04
N GLU A 136 1.14 -17.32 15.10
CA GLU A 136 1.24 -16.63 16.39
C GLU A 136 2.10 -15.37 16.33
N CYS A 137 3.15 -15.37 15.48
CA CYS A 137 4.04 -14.23 15.28
C CYS A 137 3.45 -13.13 14.38
N TYR A 138 2.54 -13.45 13.45
CA TYR A 138 1.97 -12.49 12.50
C TYR A 138 0.45 -12.29 12.70
N GLN A 139 0.10 -11.56 13.76
CA GLN A 139 -1.30 -11.34 14.16
C GLN A 139 -1.98 -10.22 13.36
N GLU A 140 -3.32 -10.14 13.44
CA GLU A 140 -4.09 -9.13 12.71
C GLU A 140 -3.76 -7.70 13.17
N LEU A 141 -3.61 -6.80 12.19
CA LEU A 141 -3.30 -5.40 12.44
C LEU A 141 -4.57 -4.55 12.51
N HIS A 142 -5.06 -4.33 13.73
CA HIS A 142 -6.18 -3.46 14.02
C HIS A 142 -5.82 -1.97 13.98
N THR A 143 -6.82 -1.12 13.70
CA THR A 143 -6.66 0.34 13.71
C THR A 143 -6.33 0.91 15.09
N SER A 144 -6.75 0.22 16.15
CA SER A 144 -6.37 0.54 17.54
C SER A 144 -4.86 0.48 17.75
N HIS A 145 -4.17 -0.45 17.08
CA HIS A 145 -2.72 -0.60 17.17
C HIS A 145 -1.96 0.55 16.49
N LEU A 146 -2.60 1.23 15.54
CA LEU A 146 -2.04 2.33 14.78
C LEU A 146 -2.30 3.70 15.44
N SER A 147 -3.19 3.73 16.44
CA SER A 147 -3.47 4.94 17.20
C SER A 147 -2.33 5.20 18.16
N THR A 148 -1.50 6.20 17.85
CA THR A 148 -0.40 6.66 18.69
C THR A 148 -0.95 7.23 20.00
N SER A 149 -1.17 6.39 21.02
CA SER A 149 -1.29 6.90 22.39
C SER A 149 0.07 7.50 22.75
N THR A 150 0.17 8.82 22.76
CA THR A 150 1.43 9.53 23.05
C THR A 150 2.03 9.15 24.40
N ALA A 151 1.22 8.56 25.31
CA ALA A 151 1.64 8.02 26.59
C ALA A 151 2.52 6.75 26.46
N ALA A 152 2.21 5.86 25.51
CA ALA A 152 2.90 4.58 25.33
C ALA A 152 4.38 4.74 24.94
N PHE A 153 4.69 5.77 24.15
CA PHE A 153 6.06 6.05 23.66
C PHE A 153 7.00 6.66 24.72
N THR A 154 6.47 7.08 25.87
CA THR A 154 7.26 7.72 26.94
C THR A 154 7.80 6.79 27.99
N GLN A 155 7.33 5.55 28.03
CA GLN A 155 7.58 4.66 29.15
C GLN A 155 8.86 3.86 28.92
N GLY A 156 9.96 4.58 28.70
CA GLY A 156 11.29 4.06 28.99
C GLY A 156 11.52 4.19 30.50
N ALA A 157 11.63 3.05 31.17
CA ALA A 157 11.87 2.88 32.61
C ALA A 157 10.64 3.02 33.54
N HIS A 158 10.51 1.97 34.36
CA HIS A 158 9.69 1.84 35.56
C HIS A 158 8.28 1.25 35.41
N ASP A 159 8.25 -0.03 35.79
CA ASP A 159 7.19 -0.84 36.40
C ASP A 159 5.81 -0.95 35.74
N HIS A 160 5.33 -2.19 35.74
CA HIS A 160 4.17 -2.67 35.02
C HIS A 160 2.85 -1.97 35.41
N ARG A 161 2.19 -1.32 34.44
CA ARG A 161 0.73 -1.39 34.21
C ARG A 161 0.33 -0.72 32.90
N GLY A 162 -0.05 -1.54 31.91
CA GLY A 162 -0.73 -1.05 30.71
C GLY A 162 -0.68 -2.04 29.55
N THR A 163 -1.67 -2.92 29.48
CA THR A 163 -2.00 -3.89 28.41
C THR A 163 -2.32 -3.24 27.06
N GLN A 164 -1.55 -2.26 26.60
CA GLN A 164 -1.93 -1.40 25.48
C GLN A 164 -0.84 -1.18 24.43
N LEU A 165 0.30 -1.87 24.55
CA LEU A 165 1.27 -1.95 23.47
C LEU A 165 0.84 -3.09 22.52
N PRO A 166 0.73 -2.82 21.21
CA PRO A 166 0.60 -3.84 20.19
C PRO A 166 1.64 -4.96 20.31
N TRP A 167 1.30 -6.15 19.83
CA TRP A 167 2.16 -7.35 19.85
C TRP A 167 3.46 -7.23 19.02
N PHE A 168 3.58 -6.18 18.20
CA PHE A 168 4.73 -5.95 17.31
C PHE A 168 5.74 -4.92 17.82
N TRP A 169 5.67 -4.56 19.12
CA TRP A 169 6.63 -3.70 19.80
C TRP A 169 7.81 -4.47 20.39
#